data_AF-A0A2M9FYU1-F1
#
_entry.id   AF-A0A2M9FYU1-F1
#
_cell.length_a   1.000
_cell.length_b   1.000
_cell.length_c   1.000
_cell.angle_alpha   90.00
_cell.angle_beta   90.00
_cell.angle_gamma   90.00
#
_symmetry.space_group_name_H-M   'P 1'
#
loop_
_entity.id
_entity.type
_entity.pdbx_description
1 polymer ?
#
loop_
_entity_poly.entity_id
_entity_poly.type
_entity_poly.pdbx_seq_one_letter_code
_entity_poly.pdbx_strand_id
1 'polypeptide(L)'
;MIEIEPSGGGVGAFVRGVDLSSDVSGDVAGELRAALGDHGVLFFRDQKLAPEDHIAFAEKFGAINVNRFFAKNEDYPQIAMVAKEPEQTGNIGGSWHTDHSYDREPALGSILVAREVPAQGGDTLFANMYAAWEALSEGLKRTLEGLNAVHSSRHVFGAKSGYAPRQDGRIGNPDLATQDAVHPAVITHPISGRRALYVNGGFTIRFDGWTEEESRPLLQYLYAHAARPEFTYRFRWEDGSVAFWDNRATWHYAVNDYHGQRRVMHRITVEGCALS
;
A
#
# COMPACT_ATOMS: atom_id res chain seq x y z
N MET A 1 -25.45 -4.51 -9.46
CA MET A 1 -24.32 -4.34 -10.39
C MET A 1 -23.58 -3.12 -9.90
N ILE A 2 -22.28 -3.23 -9.67
CA ILE A 2 -21.47 -2.10 -9.20
C ILE A 2 -21.04 -1.26 -10.40
N GLU A 3 -20.80 0.02 -10.17
CA GLU A 3 -20.25 0.93 -11.18
C GLU A 3 -18.79 1.20 -10.83
N ILE A 4 -17.90 1.05 -11.81
CA ILE A 4 -16.46 1.28 -11.68
C ILE A 4 -16.07 2.40 -12.64
N GLU A 5 -15.73 3.55 -12.08
CA GLU A 5 -15.37 4.76 -12.83
C GLU A 5 -13.88 5.06 -12.61
N PRO A 6 -13.01 5.04 -13.65
CA PRO A 6 -11.61 5.41 -13.49
C PRO A 6 -11.46 6.78 -12.81
N SER A 7 -10.45 6.94 -11.97
CA SER A 7 -10.22 8.17 -11.17
C SER A 7 -9.96 9.43 -12.00
N GLY A 8 -9.72 9.28 -13.31
CA GLY A 8 -9.24 10.32 -14.22
C GLY A 8 -7.74 10.62 -14.09
N GLY A 9 -7.04 9.99 -13.13
CA GLY A 9 -5.58 10.09 -12.99
C GLY A 9 -4.83 8.86 -13.53
N GLY A 10 -3.55 8.75 -13.20
CA GLY A 10 -2.70 7.63 -13.65
C GLY A 10 -2.98 6.29 -12.98
N VAL A 11 -3.79 6.28 -11.91
CA VAL A 11 -4.11 5.10 -11.11
C VAL A 11 -5.48 5.20 -10.46
N GLY A 12 -6.12 4.05 -10.26
CA GLY A 12 -7.30 3.90 -9.43
C GLY A 12 -8.65 4.14 -10.10
N ALA A 13 -9.70 3.69 -9.42
CA ALA A 13 -11.10 3.86 -9.84
C ALA A 13 -12.01 4.08 -8.62
N PHE A 14 -13.08 4.84 -8.81
CA PHE A 14 -14.18 4.97 -7.85
C PHE A 14 -15.20 3.86 -8.08
N VAL A 15 -15.66 3.26 -7.00
CA VAL A 15 -16.69 2.22 -7.03
C VAL A 15 -17.96 2.72 -6.36
N ARG A 16 -19.09 2.55 -7.04
CA ARG A 16 -20.44 2.91 -6.56
C ARG A 16 -21.41 1.73 -6.68
N GLY A 17 -22.56 1.86 -6.02
CA GLY A 17 -23.62 0.84 -6.06
C GLY A 17 -23.34 -0.39 -5.20
N VAL A 18 -22.43 -0.28 -4.21
CA VAL A 18 -22.15 -1.31 -3.22
C VAL A 18 -22.11 -0.71 -1.82
N ASP A 19 -22.69 -1.43 -0.87
CA ASP A 19 -22.58 -1.19 0.57
C ASP A 19 -21.64 -2.23 1.17
N LEU A 20 -20.44 -1.80 1.55
CA LEU A 20 -19.41 -2.69 2.11
C LEU A 20 -19.74 -3.15 3.54
N SER A 21 -20.74 -2.57 4.20
CA SER A 21 -21.22 -3.02 5.51
C SER A 21 -22.19 -4.20 5.43
N SER A 22 -22.70 -4.50 4.24
CA SER A 22 -23.62 -5.60 3.98
C SER A 22 -22.88 -6.88 3.58
N ASP A 23 -23.60 -8.00 3.48
CA ASP A 23 -23.00 -9.23 2.92
C ASP A 23 -22.69 -9.04 1.43
N VAL A 24 -21.44 -8.65 1.14
CA VAL A 24 -20.93 -8.56 -0.22
C VAL A 24 -20.93 -9.96 -0.82
N SER A 25 -21.77 -10.16 -1.84
CA SER A 25 -21.90 -11.45 -2.52
C SER A 25 -20.60 -11.86 -3.19
N GLY A 26 -20.43 -13.17 -3.42
CA GLY A 26 -19.25 -13.70 -4.10
C GLY A 26 -19.02 -13.10 -5.48
N ASP A 27 -20.09 -12.83 -6.23
CA ASP A 27 -20.03 -12.21 -7.56
C ASP A 27 -19.48 -10.79 -7.48
N VAL A 28 -20.00 -9.97 -6.55
CA VAL A 28 -19.51 -8.59 -6.35
C VAL A 28 -18.06 -8.58 -5.87
N ALA A 29 -17.69 -9.49 -4.94
CA ALA A 29 -16.30 -9.62 -4.51
C ALA A 29 -15.37 -10.03 -5.68
N GLY A 30 -15.86 -10.87 -6.60
CA GLY A 30 -15.17 -11.23 -7.83
C GLY A 30 -14.97 -10.03 -8.77
N GLU A 31 -16.01 -9.24 -9.00
CA GLU A 31 -15.95 -8.00 -9.79
C GLU A 31 -14.96 -7.00 -9.18
N LEU A 32 -14.99 -6.81 -7.86
CA LEU A 32 -14.05 -5.95 -7.13
C LEU A 32 -12.61 -6.47 -7.24
N ARG A 33 -12.38 -7.78 -7.17
CA ARG A 33 -11.03 -8.37 -7.32
C ARG A 33 -10.48 -8.10 -8.72
N ALA A 34 -11.29 -8.28 -9.76
CA ALA A 34 -10.89 -7.97 -11.13
C ALA A 34 -10.57 -6.47 -11.30
N ALA A 35 -11.47 -5.61 -10.83
CA ALA A 35 -11.30 -4.16 -10.88
C ALA A 35 -10.04 -3.70 -10.13
N LEU A 36 -9.74 -4.31 -8.98
CA LEU A 36 -8.51 -4.03 -8.23
C LEU A 36 -7.27 -4.39 -9.06
N GLY A 37 -7.28 -5.53 -9.75
CA GLY A 37 -6.20 -5.95 -10.64
C GLY A 37 -5.98 -4.98 -11.81
N ASP A 38 -7.06 -4.44 -12.37
CA ASP A 38 -7.02 -3.53 -13.53
C ASP A 38 -6.59 -2.11 -13.15
N HIS A 39 -7.09 -1.60 -12.02
CA HIS A 39 -6.95 -0.20 -11.62
C HIS A 39 -5.91 0.03 -10.51
N GLY A 40 -5.45 -1.03 -9.83
CA GLY A 40 -4.48 -0.98 -8.75
C GLY A 40 -5.04 -0.49 -7.42
N VAL A 41 -6.00 0.43 -7.41
CA VAL A 41 -6.69 0.91 -6.20
C VAL A 41 -8.15 1.24 -6.47
N LEU A 42 -9.02 0.86 -5.54
CA LEU A 42 -10.44 1.15 -5.55
C LEU A 42 -10.79 2.13 -4.43
N PHE A 43 -11.53 3.18 -4.76
CA PHE A 43 -12.01 4.19 -3.83
C PHE A 43 -13.51 4.08 -3.66
N PHE A 44 -13.96 4.10 -2.41
CA PHE A 44 -15.37 4.09 -2.04
C PHE A 44 -15.65 5.34 -1.21
N ARG A 45 -16.84 5.91 -1.39
CA ARG A 45 -17.35 7.04 -0.62
C ARG A 45 -18.57 6.62 0.18
N ASP A 46 -18.89 7.41 1.19
CA ASP A 46 -20.13 7.32 1.98
C ASP A 46 -20.37 5.95 2.62
N GLN A 47 -19.29 5.25 2.99
CA GLN A 47 -19.37 3.92 3.60
C GLN A 47 -19.41 4.01 5.13
N LYS A 48 -20.24 3.16 5.75
CA LYS A 48 -20.36 3.05 7.21
C LYS A 48 -20.04 1.64 7.67
N LEU A 49 -18.76 1.27 7.65
CA LEU A 49 -18.32 -0.07 8.09
C LEU A 49 -18.10 -0.08 9.59
N ALA A 50 -18.81 -0.90 10.35
CA ALA A 50 -18.35 -1.26 11.68
C ALA A 50 -17.00 -2.02 11.59
N PRO A 51 -16.21 -2.09 12.67
CA PRO A 51 -14.97 -2.89 12.68
C PRO A 51 -15.18 -4.34 12.20
N GLU A 52 -16.29 -4.97 12.58
CA GLU A 52 -16.68 -6.33 12.21
C GLU A 52 -16.95 -6.43 10.71
N ASP A 53 -17.63 -5.44 10.13
CA ASP A 53 -17.89 -5.39 8.69
C ASP A 53 -16.58 -5.18 7.90
N HIS A 54 -15.66 -4.38 8.43
CA HIS A 54 -14.34 -4.19 7.83
C HIS A 54 -13.55 -5.50 7.79
N ILE A 55 -13.61 -6.28 8.87
CA ILE A 55 -13.01 -7.63 8.93
C ILE A 55 -13.71 -8.55 7.92
N ALA A 56 -15.03 -8.65 7.97
CA ALA A 56 -15.81 -9.53 7.11
C ALA A 56 -15.60 -9.22 5.62
N PHE A 57 -15.52 -7.93 5.25
CA PHE A 57 -15.22 -7.50 3.88
C PHE A 57 -13.80 -7.92 3.47
N ALA A 58 -12.79 -7.72 4.32
CA ALA A 58 -11.42 -8.11 4.03
C ALA A 58 -11.27 -9.63 3.81
N GLU A 59 -11.97 -10.45 4.61
CA GLU A 59 -11.96 -11.91 4.53
C GLU A 59 -12.52 -12.45 3.21
N LYS A 60 -13.32 -11.67 2.46
CA LYS A 60 -13.75 -12.04 1.10
C LYS A 60 -12.58 -12.08 0.10
N PHE A 61 -11.48 -11.39 0.38
CA PHE A 61 -10.33 -11.28 -0.50
C PHE A 61 -9.16 -12.20 -0.12
N GLY A 62 -9.08 -12.62 1.14
CA GLY A 62 -8.06 -13.54 1.64
C GLY A 62 -7.96 -13.53 3.16
N ALA A 63 -7.05 -14.33 3.71
CA ALA A 63 -6.75 -14.30 5.14
C ALA A 63 -6.19 -12.93 5.55
N ILE A 64 -6.46 -12.49 6.78
CA ILE A 64 -5.94 -11.22 7.30
C ILE A 64 -4.52 -11.39 7.81
N ASN A 65 -3.61 -10.56 7.32
CA ASN A 65 -2.27 -10.40 7.86
C ASN A 65 -2.32 -9.43 9.06
N VAL A 66 -2.25 -9.97 10.28
CA VAL A 66 -2.27 -9.16 11.50
C VAL A 66 -0.96 -8.37 11.62
N ASN A 67 -1.05 -7.04 11.64
CA ASN A 67 0.11 -6.18 11.58
C ASN A 67 1.07 -6.40 12.77
N ARG A 68 2.36 -6.57 12.46
CA ARG A 68 3.43 -6.82 13.43
C ARG A 68 3.89 -5.57 14.17
N PHE A 69 3.78 -4.40 13.55
CA PHE A 69 4.48 -3.19 13.99
C PHE A 69 3.54 -2.11 14.49
N PHE A 70 2.36 -1.96 13.91
CA PHE A 70 1.45 -0.87 14.22
C PHE A 70 0.65 -1.20 15.48
N ALA A 71 0.28 -0.15 16.23
CA ALA A 71 -0.69 -0.27 17.29
C ALA A 71 -1.97 -0.93 16.74
N LYS A 72 -2.53 -1.85 17.50
CA LYS A 72 -3.76 -2.56 17.14
C LYS A 72 -4.95 -1.84 17.73
N ASN A 73 -6.11 -1.97 17.10
CA ASN A 73 -7.36 -1.65 17.76
C ASN A 73 -7.53 -2.58 18.98
N GLU A 74 -8.02 -2.04 20.10
CA GLU A 74 -8.10 -2.76 21.38
C GLU A 74 -9.07 -3.93 21.33
N ASP A 75 -10.24 -3.74 20.73
CA ASP A 75 -11.29 -4.75 20.63
C ASP A 75 -11.12 -5.64 19.39
N TYR A 76 -10.49 -5.11 18.34
CA TYR A 76 -10.36 -5.75 17.03
C TYR A 76 -8.89 -5.85 16.59
N PRO A 77 -8.10 -6.79 17.13
CA PRO A 77 -6.66 -6.86 16.90
C PRO A 77 -6.24 -7.13 15.44
N GLN A 78 -7.16 -7.57 14.59
CA GLN A 78 -6.99 -7.66 13.13
C GLN A 78 -6.82 -6.29 12.46
N ILE A 79 -7.29 -5.23 13.11
CA ILE A 79 -7.26 -3.86 12.61
C ILE A 79 -6.05 -3.13 13.18
N ALA A 80 -5.18 -2.68 12.28
CA ALA A 80 -4.07 -1.79 12.61
C ALA A 80 -4.53 -0.32 12.63
N MET A 81 -4.09 0.42 13.65
CA MET A 81 -4.38 1.84 13.82
C MET A 81 -3.35 2.69 13.06
N VAL A 82 -3.81 3.39 12.03
CA VAL A 82 -3.02 4.44 11.36
C VAL A 82 -3.52 5.78 11.87
N ALA A 83 -3.09 6.11 13.09
CA ALA A 83 -3.51 7.31 13.81
C ALA A 83 -2.40 8.36 13.90
N LYS A 84 -2.80 9.63 13.97
CA LYS A 84 -1.93 10.75 14.32
C LYS A 84 -2.71 11.72 15.21
N GLU A 85 -2.15 12.00 16.38
CA GLU A 85 -2.68 12.98 17.34
C GLU A 85 -2.16 14.40 17.00
N PRO A 86 -2.89 15.48 17.41
CA PRO A 86 -2.57 16.86 17.02
C PRO A 86 -1.13 17.30 17.30
N GLU A 87 -0.55 16.86 18.43
CA GLU A 87 0.78 17.25 18.89
C GLU A 87 1.90 16.51 18.15
N GLN A 88 1.57 15.43 17.42
CA GLN A 88 2.55 14.63 16.69
C GLN A 88 2.94 15.33 15.38
N THR A 89 4.24 15.43 15.12
CA THR A 89 4.76 16.08 13.90
C THR A 89 4.91 15.11 12.73
N GLY A 90 5.12 13.81 12.99
CA GLY A 90 5.28 12.79 11.95
C GLY A 90 4.03 11.94 11.73
N ASN A 91 3.71 11.64 10.46
CA ASN A 91 2.70 10.65 10.07
C ASN A 91 3.33 9.26 9.84
N ILE A 92 2.48 8.26 9.66
CA ILE A 92 2.85 6.91 9.22
C ILE A 92 2.73 6.86 7.69
N GLY A 93 3.71 6.27 7.00
CA GLY A 93 3.69 6.14 5.54
C GLY A 93 4.09 7.41 4.77
N GLY A 94 4.88 8.31 5.38
CA GLY A 94 5.29 9.61 4.82
C GLY A 94 6.36 9.56 3.70
N SER A 95 6.53 8.42 3.03
CA SER A 95 7.43 8.23 1.90
C SER A 95 6.80 7.27 0.89
N TRP A 96 7.23 7.30 -0.37
CA TRP A 96 6.73 6.37 -1.38
C TRP A 96 7.16 4.94 -1.07
N HIS A 97 6.19 4.04 -0.94
CA HIS A 97 6.43 2.63 -0.63
C HIS A 97 5.26 1.75 -1.08
N THR A 98 5.47 0.45 -1.05
CA THR A 98 4.39 -0.54 -0.96
C THR A 98 4.59 -1.37 0.30
N ASP A 99 3.52 -1.66 1.06
CA ASP A 99 3.67 -2.42 2.30
C ASP A 99 4.07 -3.88 2.00
N HIS A 100 4.73 -4.49 2.99
CA HIS A 100 4.99 -5.93 3.03
C HIS A 100 5.84 -6.50 1.90
N SER A 101 6.51 -5.68 1.08
CA SER A 101 7.45 -6.20 0.05
C SER A 101 8.65 -6.95 0.64
N TYR A 102 8.89 -6.82 1.96
CA TYR A 102 9.92 -7.56 2.70
C TYR A 102 9.47 -8.97 3.13
N ASP A 103 8.20 -9.33 2.92
CA ASP A 103 7.69 -10.68 3.14
C ASP A 103 7.97 -11.57 1.92
N ARG A 104 8.12 -12.88 2.12
CA ARG A 104 8.31 -13.86 1.03
C ARG A 104 7.07 -13.95 0.13
N GLU A 105 5.90 -13.75 0.71
CA GLU A 105 4.63 -13.63 0.03
C GLU A 105 4.06 -12.27 0.40
N PRO A 106 4.37 -11.21 -0.38
CA PRO A 106 3.89 -9.88 -0.08
C PRO A 106 2.37 -9.83 -0.05
N ALA A 107 1.83 -8.99 0.83
CA ALA A 107 0.40 -8.79 0.97
C ALA A 107 -0.27 -8.53 -0.39
N LEU A 108 -1.47 -9.08 -0.60
CA LEU A 108 -2.31 -8.78 -1.76
C LEU A 108 -2.60 -7.28 -1.78
N GLY A 109 -3.05 -6.75 -0.66
CA GLY A 109 -3.55 -5.40 -0.60
C GLY A 109 -3.87 -4.97 0.82
N SER A 110 -4.23 -3.70 0.95
CA SER A 110 -4.67 -3.13 2.21
C SER A 110 -5.96 -2.36 2.01
N ILE A 111 -6.85 -2.50 2.98
CA ILE A 111 -8.15 -1.83 3.04
C ILE A 111 -8.08 -0.82 4.19
N LEU A 112 -8.13 0.46 3.86
CA LEU A 112 -8.03 1.57 4.80
C LEU A 112 -9.36 2.32 4.86
N VAL A 113 -9.96 2.35 6.05
CA VAL A 113 -11.23 3.03 6.33
C VAL A 113 -10.95 4.31 7.11
N ALA A 114 -11.51 5.42 6.64
CA ALA A 114 -11.49 6.69 7.36
C ALA A 114 -12.43 6.65 8.57
N ARG A 115 -11.90 6.99 9.75
CA ARG A 115 -12.68 7.11 11.00
C ARG A 115 -12.76 8.54 11.49
N GLU A 116 -11.64 9.26 11.38
CA GLU A 116 -11.55 10.67 11.69
C GLU A 116 -10.58 11.30 10.69
N VAL A 117 -11.03 12.31 9.96
CA VAL A 117 -10.22 13.02 8.96
C VAL A 117 -10.07 14.49 9.36
N PRO A 118 -8.91 15.11 9.11
CA PRO A 118 -8.73 16.54 9.34
C PRO A 118 -9.64 17.34 8.39
N ALA A 119 -9.93 18.59 8.74
CA ALA A 119 -10.74 19.48 7.90
C ALA A 119 -10.07 19.75 6.54
N GLN A 120 -8.73 19.76 6.52
CA GLN A 120 -7.88 19.93 5.34
C GLN A 120 -6.57 19.13 5.50
N GLY A 121 -6.03 18.65 4.37
CA GLY A 121 -4.81 17.85 4.33
C GLY A 121 -5.02 16.37 4.67
N GLY A 122 -3.94 15.62 4.77
CA GLY A 122 -3.96 14.19 5.11
C GLY A 122 -4.31 13.27 3.94
N ASP A 123 -4.17 13.78 2.73
CA ASP A 123 -4.37 13.05 1.48
C ASP A 123 -3.39 11.87 1.35
N THR A 124 -3.72 10.94 0.47
CA THR A 124 -2.83 9.84 0.11
C THR A 124 -2.63 9.81 -1.39
N LEU A 125 -1.38 9.87 -1.84
CA LEU A 125 -1.05 9.66 -3.24
C LEU A 125 -0.86 8.16 -3.48
N PHE A 126 -1.27 7.72 -4.66
CA PHE A 126 -1.02 6.39 -5.19
C PHE A 126 -0.27 6.51 -6.51
N ALA A 127 0.55 5.51 -6.84
CA ALA A 127 1.28 5.43 -8.11
C ALA A 127 1.07 4.06 -8.78
N ASN A 128 0.90 4.07 -10.11
CA ASN A 128 0.65 2.88 -10.93
C ASN A 128 1.95 2.23 -11.40
N MET A 129 2.27 1.05 -10.87
CA MET A 129 3.51 0.36 -11.23
C MET A 129 3.43 -0.37 -12.56
N TYR A 130 2.24 -0.58 -13.12
CA TYR A 130 2.09 -1.01 -14.50
C TYR A 130 2.47 0.11 -15.46
N ALA A 131 1.89 1.30 -15.29
CA ALA A 131 2.18 2.45 -16.14
C ALA A 131 3.66 2.87 -16.04
N ALA A 132 4.22 2.83 -14.82
CA ALA A 132 5.64 3.07 -14.62
C ALA A 132 6.51 2.07 -15.41
N TRP A 133 6.17 0.78 -15.39
CA TRP A 133 6.86 -0.24 -16.20
C TRP A 133 6.71 0.00 -17.70
N GLU A 134 5.48 0.19 -18.18
CA GLU A 134 5.12 0.35 -19.59
C GLU A 134 5.87 1.54 -20.22
N ALA A 135 6.07 2.62 -19.46
CA ALA A 135 6.73 3.84 -19.90
C ALA A 135 8.28 3.79 -19.92
N LEU A 136 8.90 2.71 -19.46
CA LEU A 136 10.36 2.55 -19.57
C LEU A 136 10.79 2.28 -21.01
N SER A 137 12.04 2.63 -21.33
CA SER A 137 12.62 2.26 -22.62
C SER A 137 12.83 0.75 -22.71
N GLU A 138 12.75 0.20 -23.93
CA GLU A 138 12.91 -1.24 -24.15
C GLU A 138 14.27 -1.80 -23.67
N GLY A 139 15.32 -0.98 -23.67
CA GLY A 139 16.62 -1.36 -23.11
C GLY A 139 16.59 -1.52 -21.59
N LEU A 140 15.93 -0.60 -20.88
CA LEU A 140 15.75 -0.70 -19.43
C LEU A 140 14.82 -1.86 -19.06
N LYS A 141 13.73 -2.07 -19.83
CA LYS A 141 12.85 -3.22 -19.63
C LYS A 141 13.62 -4.54 -19.66
N ARG A 142 14.37 -4.80 -20.75
CA ARG A 142 15.21 -6.00 -20.87
C ARG A 142 16.25 -6.14 -19.76
N THR A 143 16.80 -5.02 -19.27
CA THR A 143 17.76 -5.03 -18.17
C THR A 143 17.08 -5.49 -16.88
N LEU A 144 15.91 -4.92 -16.55
CA LEU A 144 15.20 -5.18 -15.29
C LEU A 144 14.53 -6.57 -15.25
N GLU A 145 14.16 -7.14 -16.40
CA GLU A 145 13.58 -8.48 -16.48
C GLU A 145 14.48 -9.58 -15.90
N GLY A 146 15.80 -9.38 -15.92
CA GLY A 146 16.77 -10.32 -15.34
C GLY A 146 17.20 -9.99 -13.91
N LEU A 147 16.69 -8.91 -13.30
CA LEU A 147 17.11 -8.47 -11.98
C LEU A 147 16.10 -8.88 -10.90
N ASN A 148 16.65 -9.31 -9.76
CA ASN A 148 15.91 -9.42 -8.52
C ASN A 148 16.31 -8.26 -7.59
N ALA A 149 15.43 -7.88 -6.68
CA ALA A 149 15.62 -6.84 -5.68
C ALA A 149 15.51 -7.42 -4.27
N VAL A 150 16.38 -6.98 -3.36
CA VAL A 150 16.35 -7.35 -1.94
C VAL A 150 15.54 -6.32 -1.17
N HIS A 151 14.54 -6.77 -0.44
CA HIS A 151 13.67 -5.96 0.40
C HIS A 151 13.86 -6.33 1.86
N SER A 152 13.89 -5.34 2.74
CA SER A 152 14.05 -5.57 4.19
C SER A 152 13.10 -4.72 5.01
N SER A 153 12.64 -5.26 6.13
CA SER A 153 11.92 -4.52 7.17
C SER A 153 12.85 -3.83 8.17
N ARG A 154 14.12 -4.27 8.24
CA ARG A 154 15.05 -3.98 9.34
C ARG A 154 15.39 -2.50 9.49
N HIS A 155 15.60 -1.79 8.39
CA HIS A 155 15.96 -0.37 8.40
C HIS A 155 14.76 0.56 8.63
N VAL A 156 13.54 0.04 8.46
CA VAL A 156 12.30 0.80 8.68
C VAL A 156 11.75 0.57 10.09
N PHE A 157 11.67 -0.69 10.53
CA PHE A 157 11.00 -1.08 11.78
C PHE A 157 11.96 -1.63 12.85
N GLY A 158 13.21 -1.97 12.52
CA GLY A 158 14.15 -2.58 13.46
C GLY A 158 14.76 -1.57 14.44
N ALA A 159 15.41 -2.07 15.50
CA ALA A 159 15.92 -1.24 16.61
C ALA A 159 16.91 -0.13 16.21
N LYS A 160 17.52 -0.22 15.02
CA LYS A 160 18.48 0.76 14.46
C LYS A 160 17.86 1.66 13.39
N SER A 161 16.56 1.58 13.15
CA SER A 161 15.89 2.46 12.20
C SER A 161 16.09 3.93 12.63
N GLY A 162 16.29 4.82 11.65
CA GLY A 162 16.21 6.28 11.90
C GLY A 162 14.81 6.71 12.37
N TYR A 163 13.82 5.87 12.10
CA TYR A 163 12.54 5.80 12.82
C TYR A 163 12.74 5.11 14.17
N ALA A 164 13.61 5.64 15.04
CA ALA A 164 13.68 5.18 16.43
C ALA A 164 12.24 5.07 16.96
N PRO A 165 11.88 4.03 17.75
CA PRO A 165 10.51 3.79 18.17
C PRO A 165 9.96 5.12 18.64
N ARG A 166 9.06 5.70 17.85
CA ARG A 166 8.46 6.97 18.23
C ARG A 166 7.86 6.66 19.58
N GLN A 167 8.30 7.35 20.63
CA GLN A 167 7.81 7.10 22.00
C GLN A 167 6.30 7.45 22.14
N ASP A 168 5.60 7.60 21.02
CA ASP A 168 4.18 7.83 20.90
C ASP A 168 3.35 6.55 20.75
N GLY A 169 3.98 5.36 20.76
CA GLY A 169 3.29 4.07 20.87
C GLY A 169 2.61 3.56 19.59
N ARG A 170 2.70 4.29 18.47
CA ARG A 170 2.02 3.92 17.21
C ARG A 170 2.74 2.83 16.42
N ILE A 171 4.05 2.73 16.56
CA ILE A 171 4.90 1.71 15.94
C ILE A 171 5.76 1.09 17.05
N GLY A 172 5.75 -0.24 17.13
CA GLY A 172 6.49 -1.02 18.11
C GLY A 172 7.04 -2.32 17.55
N ASN A 173 7.39 -3.23 18.45
CA ASN A 173 7.95 -4.55 18.16
C ASN A 173 9.19 -4.54 17.24
N PRO A 174 10.22 -3.73 17.52
CA PRO A 174 11.39 -3.63 16.66
C PRO A 174 12.16 -4.95 16.52
N ASP A 175 12.09 -5.82 17.53
CA ASP A 175 12.71 -7.14 17.49
C ASP A 175 12.03 -8.12 16.52
N LEU A 176 10.79 -7.83 16.11
CA LEU A 176 10.08 -8.60 15.08
C LEU A 176 10.46 -8.18 13.66
N ALA A 177 11.20 -7.09 13.46
CA ALA A 177 11.63 -6.62 12.15
C ALA A 177 12.84 -7.43 11.65
N THR A 178 12.59 -8.68 11.29
CA THR A 178 13.61 -9.65 10.87
C THR A 178 13.43 -10.16 9.45
N GLN A 179 12.43 -9.64 8.75
CA GLN A 179 12.07 -10.09 7.41
C GLN A 179 12.98 -9.48 6.37
N ASP A 180 13.52 -10.36 5.53
CA ASP A 180 14.26 -10.07 4.30
C ASP A 180 13.69 -10.97 3.19
N ALA A 181 13.40 -10.40 2.03
CA ALA A 181 12.87 -11.12 0.88
C ALA A 181 13.56 -10.67 -0.41
N VAL A 182 13.61 -11.58 -1.38
CA VAL A 182 14.14 -11.32 -2.72
C VAL A 182 13.03 -11.55 -3.71
N HIS A 183 12.70 -10.51 -4.48
CA HIS A 183 11.62 -10.52 -5.47
C HIS A 183 12.14 -10.11 -6.84
N PRO A 184 11.52 -10.53 -7.96
CA PRO A 184 11.80 -9.95 -9.26
C PRO A 184 11.63 -8.44 -9.23
N ALA A 185 12.54 -7.68 -9.85
CA ALA A 185 12.39 -6.24 -10.02
C ALA A 185 11.18 -5.90 -10.92
N VAL A 186 10.72 -6.87 -11.71
CA VAL A 186 9.52 -6.80 -12.55
C VAL A 186 8.72 -8.07 -12.38
N ILE A 187 7.52 -7.95 -11.83
CA ILE A 187 6.63 -9.10 -11.56
C ILE A 187 5.56 -9.22 -12.64
N THR A 188 5.00 -10.42 -12.76
CA THR A 188 3.72 -10.66 -13.41
C THR A 188 2.63 -10.65 -12.34
N HIS A 189 1.72 -9.68 -12.42
CA HIS A 189 0.72 -9.48 -11.39
C HIS A 189 -0.28 -10.65 -11.31
N PRO A 190 -0.51 -11.27 -10.13
CA PRO A 190 -1.24 -12.54 -10.03
C PRO A 190 -2.72 -12.48 -10.46
N ILE A 191 -3.35 -11.31 -10.43
CA ILE A 191 -4.77 -11.16 -10.80
C ILE A 191 -4.92 -10.74 -12.27
N SER A 192 -4.15 -9.74 -12.71
CA SER A 192 -4.34 -9.10 -14.02
C SER A 192 -3.43 -9.67 -15.11
N GLY A 193 -2.39 -10.42 -14.75
CA GLY A 193 -1.36 -10.91 -15.67
C GLY A 193 -0.46 -9.82 -16.25
N ARG A 194 -0.64 -8.56 -15.85
CA ARG A 194 0.16 -7.41 -16.32
C ARG A 194 1.54 -7.42 -15.68
N ARG A 195 2.53 -6.87 -16.39
CA ARG A 195 3.88 -6.65 -15.86
C ARG A 195 3.93 -5.38 -15.04
N ALA A 196 4.48 -5.44 -13.83
CA ALA A 196 4.60 -4.30 -12.91
C ALA A 196 6.03 -4.14 -12.40
N LEU A 197 6.50 -2.89 -12.28
CA LEU A 197 7.75 -2.59 -11.60
C LEU A 197 7.60 -2.88 -10.09
N TYR A 198 8.48 -3.69 -9.50
CA TYR A 198 8.38 -4.13 -8.11
C TYR A 198 9.65 -3.84 -7.30
N VAL A 199 10.03 -2.57 -7.30
CA VAL A 199 10.98 -1.98 -6.33
C VAL A 199 10.24 -0.91 -5.54
N ASN A 200 10.77 -0.41 -4.43
CA ASN A 200 10.23 0.79 -3.77
C ASN A 200 11.25 1.44 -2.83
N GLY A 201 11.17 2.77 -2.68
CA GLY A 201 12.09 3.53 -1.83
C GLY A 201 11.96 3.26 -0.33
N GLY A 202 10.86 2.63 0.11
CA GLY A 202 10.63 2.28 1.51
C GLY A 202 11.45 1.06 1.96
N PHE A 203 11.46 -0.01 1.16
CA PHE A 203 11.94 -1.32 1.59
C PHE A 203 13.03 -1.95 0.71
N THR A 204 13.17 -1.53 -0.56
CA THR A 204 14.20 -2.08 -1.44
C THR A 204 15.58 -1.52 -1.08
N ILE A 205 16.51 -2.42 -0.75
CA ILE A 205 17.89 -2.11 -0.34
C ILE A 205 18.81 -2.01 -1.55
N ARG A 206 18.76 -3.01 -2.42
CA ARG A 206 19.69 -3.21 -3.55
C ARG A 206 19.13 -4.23 -4.54
N PHE A 207 19.76 -4.34 -5.71
CA PHE A 207 19.57 -5.50 -6.57
C PHE A 207 20.33 -6.71 -6.04
N ASP A 208 19.82 -7.90 -6.29
CA ASP A 208 20.47 -9.13 -5.85
C ASP A 208 21.78 -9.38 -6.61
N GLY A 209 22.81 -9.83 -5.89
CA GLY A 209 24.17 -9.97 -6.42
C GLY A 209 24.94 -8.66 -6.67
N TRP A 210 24.34 -7.49 -6.44
CA TRP A 210 24.98 -6.18 -6.60
C TRP A 210 25.31 -5.59 -5.23
N THR A 211 26.30 -4.70 -5.15
CA THR A 211 26.51 -3.85 -3.97
C THR A 211 25.41 -2.78 -3.88
N GLU A 212 25.21 -2.20 -2.69
CA GLU A 212 24.31 -1.04 -2.53
C GLU A 212 24.78 0.16 -3.36
N GLU A 213 26.10 0.36 -3.48
CA GLU A 213 26.69 1.45 -4.26
C GLU A 213 26.35 1.32 -5.76
N GLU A 214 26.49 0.12 -6.33
CA GLU A 214 26.14 -0.17 -7.73
C GLU A 214 24.62 -0.06 -7.98
N SER A 215 23.82 -0.49 -7.01
CA SER A 215 22.35 -0.50 -7.14
C SER A 215 21.74 0.90 -7.07
N ARG A 216 22.32 1.77 -6.24
CA ARG A 216 21.72 3.06 -5.85
C ARG A 216 21.36 3.97 -7.04
N PRO A 217 22.20 4.19 -8.07
CA PRO A 217 21.84 5.07 -9.19
C PRO A 217 20.61 4.59 -9.95
N LEU A 218 20.53 3.29 -10.24
CA LEU A 218 19.40 2.72 -10.97
C LEU A 218 18.12 2.72 -10.11
N LEU A 219 18.21 2.34 -8.84
CA LEU A 219 17.06 2.42 -7.92
C LEU A 219 16.55 3.86 -7.78
N GLN A 220 17.43 4.85 -7.61
CA GLN A 220 17.03 6.26 -7.54
C GLN A 220 16.34 6.75 -8.81
N TYR A 221 16.84 6.36 -9.98
CA TYR A 221 16.19 6.64 -11.25
C TYR A 221 14.77 6.04 -11.30
N LEU A 222 14.62 4.76 -10.93
CA LEU A 222 13.32 4.08 -10.93
C LEU A 222 12.34 4.72 -9.94
N TYR A 223 12.81 5.13 -8.76
CA TYR A 223 11.98 5.82 -7.76
C TYR A 223 11.49 7.16 -8.28
N ALA A 224 12.37 7.96 -8.87
CA ALA A 224 12.00 9.25 -9.47
C ALA A 224 11.03 9.05 -10.65
N HIS A 225 11.26 8.05 -11.50
CA HIS A 225 10.39 7.73 -12.63
C HIS A 225 8.99 7.30 -12.18
N ALA A 226 8.89 6.36 -11.24
CA ALA A 226 7.60 5.84 -10.78
C ALA A 226 6.77 6.87 -9.99
N ALA A 227 7.41 7.88 -9.38
CA ALA A 227 6.74 8.97 -8.68
C ALA A 227 6.28 10.12 -9.59
N ARG A 228 6.43 10.00 -10.91
CA ARG A 228 6.03 11.03 -11.88
C ARG A 228 4.51 11.25 -11.90
N PRO A 229 4.03 12.50 -12.00
CA PRO A 229 2.60 12.83 -11.93
C PRO A 229 1.71 12.00 -12.85
N GLU A 230 2.19 11.69 -14.06
CA GLU A 230 1.50 10.91 -15.09
C GLU A 230 1.06 9.51 -14.60
N PHE A 231 1.73 8.95 -13.59
CA PHE A 231 1.44 7.63 -13.05
C PHE A 231 0.67 7.69 -11.73
N THR A 232 0.37 8.89 -11.24
CA THR A 232 -0.17 9.08 -9.89
C THR A 232 -1.60 9.59 -9.85
N TYR A 233 -2.22 9.41 -8.69
CA TYR A 233 -3.47 10.05 -8.32
C TYR A 233 -3.40 10.44 -6.83
N ARG A 234 -3.95 11.62 -6.49
CA ARG A 234 -4.02 12.13 -5.12
C ARG A 234 -5.44 11.97 -4.60
N PHE A 235 -5.63 11.02 -3.67
CA PHE A 235 -6.92 10.77 -3.05
C PHE A 235 -7.10 11.65 -1.81
N ARG A 236 -8.10 12.53 -1.87
CA ARG A 236 -8.55 13.33 -0.73
C ARG A 236 -9.54 12.52 0.10
N TRP A 237 -9.21 12.33 1.37
CA TRP A 237 -10.07 11.60 2.29
C TRP A 237 -11.27 12.44 2.72
N GLU A 238 -12.42 11.78 2.82
CA GLU A 238 -13.66 12.30 3.40
C GLU A 238 -14.14 11.31 4.46
N ASP A 239 -15.06 11.73 5.32
CA ASP A 239 -15.68 10.79 6.26
C ASP A 239 -16.37 9.64 5.51
N GLY A 240 -16.29 8.42 6.06
CA GLY A 240 -16.78 7.22 5.39
C GLY A 240 -16.05 6.80 4.12
N SER A 241 -14.91 7.44 3.78
CA SER A 241 -14.09 6.99 2.65
C SER A 241 -13.37 5.69 2.95
N VAL A 242 -13.28 4.82 1.94
CA VAL A 242 -12.48 3.60 1.98
C VAL A 242 -11.57 3.58 0.75
N ALA A 243 -10.32 3.19 0.95
CA ALA A 243 -9.42 2.83 -0.15
C ALA A 243 -9.00 1.36 0.00
N PHE A 244 -9.13 0.59 -1.07
CA PHE A 244 -8.58 -0.76 -1.18
C PHE A 244 -7.55 -0.77 -2.31
N TRP A 245 -6.26 -0.86 -1.99
CA TRP A 245 -5.19 -0.91 -2.99
C TRP A 245 -4.50 -2.26 -3.01
N ASP A 246 -4.01 -2.64 -4.19
CA ASP A 246 -3.16 -3.80 -4.41
C ASP A 246 -1.70 -3.41 -4.16
N ASN A 247 -1.11 -4.02 -3.14
CA ASN A 247 0.26 -3.79 -2.70
C ASN A 247 1.29 -4.34 -3.71
N ARG A 248 0.87 -5.10 -4.71
CA ARG A 248 1.75 -5.66 -5.75
C ARG A 248 1.78 -4.82 -7.01
N ALA A 249 0.80 -3.94 -7.19
CA ALA A 249 0.66 -3.10 -8.39
C ALA A 249 0.81 -1.59 -8.11
N THR A 250 0.84 -1.17 -6.85
CA THR A 250 0.85 0.26 -6.50
C THR A 250 1.90 0.62 -5.45
N TRP A 251 2.37 1.86 -5.51
CA TRP A 251 2.93 2.53 -4.33
C TRP A 251 1.91 3.49 -3.74
N HIS A 252 2.13 3.88 -2.49
CA HIS A 252 1.41 4.97 -1.87
C HIS A 252 2.31 5.87 -1.01
N TYR A 253 1.82 7.08 -0.76
CA TYR A 253 2.48 8.13 0.03
C TYR A 253 1.44 8.88 0.85
N ALA A 254 1.56 8.87 2.18
CA ALA A 254 0.71 9.67 3.05
C ALA A 254 1.26 11.10 3.19
N VAL A 255 0.49 12.11 2.77
CA VAL A 255 0.89 13.51 2.90
C VAL A 255 0.82 13.94 4.36
N ASN A 256 1.87 14.59 4.86
CA ASN A 256 1.94 15.06 6.25
C ASN A 256 1.66 16.57 6.36
N ASP A 257 0.54 17.04 5.82
CA ASP A 257 0.18 18.47 5.71
C ASP A 257 -0.99 18.90 6.63
N TYR A 258 -1.27 18.12 7.67
CA TYR A 258 -2.38 18.31 8.61
C TYR A 258 -1.90 18.44 10.07
N HIS A 259 -0.93 19.31 10.33
CA HIS A 259 -0.42 19.53 11.70
C HIS A 259 -1.48 20.15 12.62
N GLY A 260 -1.44 19.80 13.91
CA GLY A 260 -2.42 20.28 14.89
C GLY A 260 -3.82 19.70 14.74
N GLN A 261 -4.01 18.69 13.87
CA GLN A 261 -5.28 18.02 13.65
C GLN A 261 -5.12 16.51 13.85
N ARG A 262 -6.15 15.91 14.43
CA ARG A 262 -6.21 14.47 14.62
C ARG A 262 -6.65 13.78 13.33
N ARG A 263 -6.10 12.59 13.07
CA ARG A 263 -6.49 11.72 11.96
C ARG A 263 -6.43 10.28 12.41
N VAL A 264 -7.51 9.54 12.22
CA VAL A 264 -7.62 8.13 12.61
C VAL A 264 -8.12 7.32 11.43
N MET A 265 -7.32 6.35 11.00
CA MET A 265 -7.72 5.37 10.00
C MET A 265 -7.56 3.96 10.55
N HIS A 266 -8.46 3.06 10.14
CA HIS A 266 -8.39 1.64 10.44
C HIS A 266 -7.87 0.90 9.20
N ARG A 267 -6.81 0.11 9.34
CA ARG A 267 -6.22 -0.65 8.23
C ARG A 267 -6.31 -2.15 8.50
N ILE A 268 -6.78 -2.89 7.50
CA ILE A 268 -6.62 -4.33 7.42
C ILE A 268 -5.73 -4.64 6.21
N THR A 269 -4.78 -5.56 6.39
CA THR A 269 -3.92 -6.06 5.32
C THR A 269 -4.34 -7.49 4.99
N VAL A 270 -4.43 -7.81 3.70
CA VAL A 270 -4.84 -9.12 3.19
C VAL A 270 -3.60 -9.88 2.73
N GLU A 271 -3.47 -11.13 3.16
CA GLU A 271 -2.38 -12.01 2.73
C GLU A 271 -2.35 -12.14 1.21
N GLY A 272 -1.14 -12.24 0.66
CA GLY A 272 -0.93 -12.40 -0.77
C GLY A 272 -0.33 -13.76 -1.11
N CYS A 273 0.62 -13.74 -2.03
CA CYS A 273 1.26 -14.94 -2.56
C CYS A 273 2.68 -14.63 -2.98
N ALA A 274 3.46 -15.67 -3.28
CA ALA A 274 4.76 -15.50 -3.91
C ALA A 274 4.61 -14.79 -5.27
N LEU A 275 5.62 -13.99 -5.62
CA LEU A 275 5.68 -13.24 -6.88
C LEU A 275 6.60 -13.94 -7.88
N SER A 276 6.30 -13.79 -9.17
CA SER A 276 7.04 -14.35 -10.31
C SER A 276 7.35 -13.29 -11.35
#